data_AF-A0A9P6HF96-F1
#
_entry.id   AF-A0A9P6HF96-F1
#
_cell.length_a   1.000
_cell.length_b   1.000
_cell.length_c   1.000
_cell.angle_alpha   90.00
_cell.angle_beta   90.00
_cell.angle_gamma   90.00
#
_symmetry.space_group_name_H-M   'P 1'
#
loop_
_entity.id
_entity.type
_entity.pdbx_description
1 polymer ?
#
loop_
_entity_poly.entity_id
_entity_poly.type
_entity_poly.pdbx_seq_one_letter_code
_entity_poly.pdbx_strand_id
1 'polypeptide(L)'
;MSQSISEVYGEFRTGKTQLAHTMSVVCQLPHEMGGAAGKVAYIDTEGTFRPDRIRSIAERFGVNGDMALENVLYARAFNSEHQMELIEECAMRFAEDKDFRLLIVDSIMALFRTDFSGRGELSERQQKLAQVSRKTCDQWHEY
;
A
#
# COMPACT_ATOMS: atom_id res chain seq x y z
N MET A 1 -14.23 4.35 -11.20
CA MET A 1 -13.04 4.14 -10.35
C MET A 1 -13.49 3.35 -9.13
N SER A 2 -12.78 2.30 -8.70
CA SER A 2 -13.13 1.63 -7.42
C SER A 2 -12.52 2.43 -6.27
N GLN A 3 -13.35 3.18 -5.56
CA GLN A 3 -12.98 3.85 -4.31
C GLN A 3 -13.27 2.88 -3.16
N SER A 4 -12.35 1.96 -2.89
CA SER A 4 -12.55 0.95 -1.85
C SER A 4 -11.27 0.55 -1.15
N ILE A 5 -11.37 0.38 0.16
CA ILE A 5 -10.31 -0.20 0.98
C ILE A 5 -10.53 -1.72 1.02
N SER A 6 -9.50 -2.47 0.68
CA SER A 6 -9.51 -3.94 0.71
C SER A 6 -8.47 -4.44 1.70
N GLU A 7 -8.90 -5.19 2.71
CA GLU A 7 -8.01 -5.83 3.67
C GLU A 7 -7.81 -7.30 3.31
N VAL A 8 -6.55 -7.75 3.29
CA VAL A 8 -6.19 -9.15 3.09
C VAL A 8 -5.47 -9.66 4.34
N TYR A 9 -6.10 -10.59 5.05
CA TYR A 9 -5.58 -11.16 6.29
C TYR A 9 -5.30 -12.67 6.18
N GLY A 10 -4.45 -13.19 7.05
CA GLY A 10 -4.08 -14.61 7.10
C GLY A 10 -2.73 -14.84 7.79
N GLU A 11 -2.39 -16.09 8.05
CA GLU A 11 -1.13 -16.47 8.74
C GLU A 11 0.14 -16.08 7.96
N PHE A 12 1.30 -16.08 8.64
CA PHE A 12 2.57 -15.87 7.96
C PHE A 12 2.75 -16.89 6.82
N ARG A 13 3.38 -16.46 5.70
CA ARG A 13 3.58 -17.27 4.48
C ARG A 13 2.33 -17.70 3.70
N THR A 14 1.16 -17.12 3.96
CA THR A 14 -0.04 -17.36 3.13
C THR A 14 -0.10 -16.56 1.81
N GLY A 15 0.97 -15.84 1.47
CA GLY A 15 1.06 -15.14 0.17
C GLY A 15 0.62 -13.67 0.15
N LYS A 16 0.27 -13.07 1.29
CA LYS A 16 -0.13 -11.64 1.38
C LYS A 16 0.86 -10.68 0.73
N THR A 17 2.12 -10.75 1.12
CA THR A 17 3.19 -9.93 0.52
C THR A 17 3.36 -10.23 -0.98
N GLN A 18 3.18 -11.47 -1.41
CA GLN A 18 3.27 -11.83 -2.84
C GLN A 18 2.12 -11.23 -3.64
N LEU A 19 0.91 -11.21 -3.07
CA LEU A 19 -0.23 -10.51 -3.65
C LEU A 19 0.05 -9.01 -3.75
N ALA A 20 0.59 -8.40 -2.69
CA ALA A 20 0.98 -6.99 -2.70
C ALA A 20 1.98 -6.66 -3.83
N HIS A 21 3.08 -7.42 -3.97
CA HIS A 21 4.03 -7.25 -5.07
C HIS A 21 3.38 -7.44 -6.45
N THR A 22 2.46 -8.39 -6.57
CA THR A 22 1.76 -8.65 -7.83
C THR A 22 0.87 -7.47 -8.21
N MET A 23 0.11 -6.94 -7.25
CA MET A 23 -0.73 -5.76 -7.44
C MET A 23 0.10 -4.51 -7.76
N SER A 24 1.32 -4.38 -7.21
CA SER A 24 2.24 -3.29 -7.57
C SER A 24 2.59 -3.25 -9.05
N VAL A 25 2.60 -4.41 -9.73
CA VAL A 25 2.85 -4.51 -11.17
C VAL A 25 1.55 -4.42 -11.96
N VAL A 26 0.51 -5.15 -11.55
CA VAL A 26 -0.78 -5.18 -12.26
C VAL A 26 -1.41 -3.78 -12.35
N CYS A 27 -1.28 -2.96 -11.31
CA CYS A 27 -1.74 -1.57 -11.30
C CYS A 27 -1.19 -0.73 -12.47
N GLN A 28 0.03 -1.02 -12.91
CA GLN A 28 0.71 -0.27 -13.97
C GLN A 28 0.27 -0.69 -15.37
N LEU A 29 -0.38 -1.86 -15.50
CA LEU A 29 -0.82 -2.37 -16.80
C LEU A 29 -1.95 -1.52 -17.39
N PRO A 30 -2.13 -1.54 -18.71
CA PRO A 30 -3.28 -0.93 -19.36
C PRO A 30 -4.62 -1.46 -18.84
N HIS A 31 -5.68 -0.68 -19.00
CA HIS A 31 -7.02 -1.08 -18.59
C HIS A 31 -7.52 -2.34 -19.32
N GLU A 32 -7.18 -2.54 -20.60
CA GLU A 32 -7.52 -3.76 -21.33
C GLU A 32 -6.87 -5.04 -20.75
N MET A 33 -5.79 -4.89 -19.96
CA MET A 33 -5.09 -5.97 -19.26
C MET A 33 -5.51 -6.08 -17.78
N GLY A 34 -6.57 -5.38 -17.37
CA GLY A 34 -7.07 -5.37 -16.00
C GLY A 34 -6.28 -4.48 -15.04
N GLY A 35 -5.39 -3.62 -15.55
CA GLY A 35 -4.64 -2.65 -14.74
C GLY A 35 -5.32 -1.29 -14.64
N ALA A 36 -4.59 -0.34 -14.06
CA ALA A 36 -5.05 1.04 -13.83
C ALA A 36 -4.20 2.08 -14.55
N ALA A 37 -3.23 1.66 -15.38
CA ALA A 37 -2.27 2.51 -16.07
C ALA A 37 -1.62 3.56 -15.14
N GLY A 38 -1.25 3.15 -13.93
CA GLY A 38 -0.79 4.09 -12.90
C GLY A 38 0.25 3.56 -11.93
N LYS A 39 0.87 4.51 -11.23
CA LYS A 39 1.92 4.32 -10.23
C LYS A 39 1.35 3.79 -8.91
N VAL A 40 2.25 3.23 -8.11
CA VAL A 40 1.92 2.58 -6.84
C VAL A 40 2.75 3.20 -5.72
N ALA A 41 2.14 3.45 -4.57
CA ALA A 41 2.86 3.71 -3.33
C ALA A 41 2.84 2.46 -2.45
N TYR A 42 3.98 2.11 -1.87
CA TYR A 42 4.18 0.91 -1.05
C TYR A 42 4.83 1.31 0.28
N ILE A 43 4.07 1.18 1.36
CA ILE A 43 4.55 1.35 2.73
C ILE A 43 4.82 -0.03 3.31
N ASP A 44 6.09 -0.31 3.60
CA ASP A 44 6.54 -1.57 4.18
C ASP A 44 6.82 -1.37 5.67
N THR A 45 6.22 -2.21 6.51
CA THR A 45 6.35 -2.16 7.98
C THR A 45 7.20 -3.32 8.53
N GLU A 46 7.41 -4.42 7.79
CA GLU A 46 8.15 -5.61 8.25
C GLU A 46 9.45 -5.94 7.46
N GLY A 47 9.70 -5.29 6.34
CA GLY A 47 10.96 -5.32 5.61
C GLY A 47 10.88 -6.41 4.55
N THR A 48 9.68 -6.60 4.02
CA THR A 48 9.27 -7.73 3.17
C THR A 48 9.29 -7.35 1.70
N PHE A 49 9.38 -6.05 1.37
CA PHE A 49 9.49 -5.60 0.00
C PHE A 49 10.80 -6.09 -0.64
N ARG A 50 10.71 -6.63 -1.85
CA ARG A 50 11.85 -7.19 -2.59
C ARG A 50 11.81 -6.65 -4.02
N PRO A 51 12.69 -5.71 -4.39
CA PRO A 51 12.76 -5.14 -5.74
C PRO A 51 12.86 -6.21 -6.85
N ASP A 52 13.64 -7.27 -6.62
CA ASP A 52 13.79 -8.36 -7.59
C ASP A 52 12.49 -9.14 -7.81
N ARG A 53 11.57 -9.16 -6.83
CA ARG A 53 10.24 -9.72 -7.01
C ARG A 53 9.38 -8.86 -7.92
N ILE A 54 9.48 -7.52 -7.82
CA ILE A 54 8.79 -6.61 -8.75
C ILE A 54 9.28 -6.86 -10.18
N ARG A 55 10.59 -6.89 -10.40
CA ARG A 55 11.18 -7.19 -11.73
C ARG A 55 10.71 -8.53 -12.28
N SER A 56 10.82 -9.59 -11.48
CA SER A 56 10.40 -10.94 -11.88
C SER A 56 8.92 -11.05 -12.22
N ILE A 57 8.05 -10.27 -11.55
CA ILE A 57 6.62 -10.24 -11.87
C ILE A 57 6.38 -9.41 -13.14
N ALA A 58 7.03 -8.25 -13.29
CA ALA A 58 6.93 -7.40 -14.47
C ALA A 58 7.30 -8.14 -15.77
N GLU A 59 8.38 -8.93 -15.75
CA GLU A 59 8.80 -9.76 -16.88
C GLU A 59 7.71 -10.72 -17.36
N ARG A 60 6.90 -11.28 -16.44
CA ARG A 60 5.79 -12.19 -16.79
C ARG A 60 4.67 -11.49 -17.55
N PHE A 61 4.54 -10.19 -17.37
CA PHE A 61 3.58 -9.35 -18.08
C PHE A 61 4.20 -8.65 -19.30
N GLY A 62 5.45 -8.94 -19.64
CA GLY A 62 6.16 -8.30 -20.76
C GLY A 62 6.54 -6.84 -20.48
N VAL A 63 6.58 -6.42 -19.21
CA VAL A 63 6.95 -5.07 -18.79
C VAL A 63 8.43 -5.04 -18.39
N ASN A 64 9.14 -3.98 -18.74
CA ASN A 64 10.52 -3.78 -18.29
C ASN A 64 10.56 -3.70 -16.75
N GLY A 65 11.36 -4.56 -16.12
CA GLY A 65 11.40 -4.68 -14.66
C GLY A 65 11.90 -3.43 -13.93
N ASP A 66 12.84 -2.69 -14.51
CA ASP A 66 13.36 -1.46 -13.90
C ASP A 66 12.36 -0.31 -14.02
N MET A 67 11.69 -0.16 -15.17
CA MET A 67 10.57 0.78 -15.31
C MET A 67 9.42 0.44 -14.34
N ALA A 68 9.11 -0.84 -14.18
CA ALA A 68 8.09 -1.27 -13.23
C ALA A 68 8.47 -0.92 -11.79
N LEU A 69 9.75 -1.00 -11.44
CA LEU A 69 10.26 -0.65 -10.12
C LEU A 69 10.26 0.87 -9.89
N GLU A 70 10.63 1.66 -10.91
CA GLU A 70 10.60 3.14 -10.85
C GLU A 70 9.19 3.70 -10.61
N ASN A 71 8.16 3.00 -11.10
CA ASN A 71 6.75 3.35 -10.86
C ASN A 71 6.22 2.95 -9.47
N VAL A 72 7.06 2.37 -8.60
CA VAL A 72 6.72 2.05 -7.21
C VAL A 72 7.43 3.02 -6.27
N LEU A 73 6.67 3.96 -5.70
CA LEU A 73 7.13 4.79 -4.60
C LEU A 73 7.19 3.94 -3.32
N TYR A 74 8.39 3.68 -2.82
CA TYR A 74 8.61 2.84 -1.65
C TYR A 74 8.95 3.68 -0.41
N ALA A 75 8.34 3.34 0.73
CA ALA A 75 8.71 3.89 2.04
C ALA A 75 8.73 2.78 3.11
N ARG A 76 9.63 2.94 4.08
CA ARG A 76 9.81 2.04 5.22
C ARG A 76 9.29 2.71 6.49
N ALA A 77 8.23 2.17 7.09
CA ALA A 77 7.77 2.62 8.40
C ALA A 77 8.54 1.90 9.52
N PHE A 78 8.89 2.65 10.57
CA PHE A 78 9.69 2.14 11.70
C PHE A 78 8.92 2.04 13.02
N ASN A 79 7.83 2.81 13.16
CA ASN A 79 6.89 2.77 14.28
C ASN A 79 5.50 3.18 13.80
N SER A 80 4.48 3.04 14.64
CA SER A 80 3.08 3.33 14.28
C SER A 80 2.82 4.79 13.96
N GLU A 81 3.55 5.74 14.57
CA GLU A 81 3.45 7.18 14.28
C GLU A 81 3.96 7.49 12.87
N HIS A 82 5.19 7.07 12.55
CA HIS A 82 5.78 7.20 11.23
C HIS A 82 4.95 6.48 10.14
N GLN A 83 4.35 5.33 10.46
CA GLN A 83 3.43 4.67 9.55
C GLN A 83 2.23 5.57 9.18
N MET A 84 1.71 6.31 10.15
CA MET A 84 0.57 7.21 9.94
C MET A 84 0.98 8.45 9.14
N GLU A 85 2.13 9.05 9.45
CA GLU A 85 2.69 10.17 8.69
C GLU A 85 2.86 9.80 7.21
N LEU A 86 3.46 8.64 6.92
CA LEU A 86 3.65 8.15 5.55
C LEU A 86 2.32 7.93 4.81
N ILE A 87 1.27 7.48 5.50
CA ILE A 87 -0.04 7.31 4.87
C ILE A 87 -0.66 8.68 4.53
N GLU A 88 -0.55 9.67 5.43
CA GLU A 88 -1.05 11.02 5.19
C GLU A 88 -0.27 11.70 4.04
N GLU A 89 1.06 11.56 4.00
CA GLU A 89 1.88 12.04 2.90
C GLU A 89 1.51 11.38 1.56
N CYS A 90 1.30 10.06 1.54
CA CYS A 90 0.85 9.36 0.35
C CYS A 90 -0.53 9.86 -0.10
N ALA A 91 -1.46 10.09 0.83
CA ALA A 91 -2.79 10.58 0.48
C ALA A 91 -2.74 11.99 -0.16
N MET A 92 -1.91 12.89 0.38
CA MET A 92 -1.66 14.20 -0.25
C MET A 92 -1.03 14.05 -1.64
N ARG A 93 -0.04 13.15 -1.78
CA ARG A 93 0.62 12.90 -3.07
C ARG A 93 -0.34 12.41 -4.15
N PHE A 94 -1.33 11.58 -3.80
CA PHE A 94 -2.35 11.09 -4.73
C PHE A 94 -3.39 12.17 -5.08
N ALA A 95 -3.62 13.13 -4.18
CA ALA A 95 -4.43 14.29 -4.50
C ALA A 95 -3.74 15.17 -5.56
N GLU A 96 -2.43 15.37 -5.45
CA GLU A 96 -1.63 16.21 -6.35
C GLU A 96 -1.30 15.53 -7.68
N ASP A 97 -1.00 14.22 -7.68
CA ASP A 97 -0.53 13.47 -8.84
C ASP A 97 -1.47 12.33 -9.16
N LYS A 98 -2.21 12.53 -10.26
CA LYS A 98 -3.27 11.63 -10.71
C LYS A 98 -2.73 10.36 -11.38
N ASP A 99 -1.41 10.20 -11.50
CA ASP A 99 -0.80 8.96 -11.99
C ASP A 99 -0.87 7.86 -10.92
N PHE A 100 -0.93 8.21 -9.64
CA PHE A 100 -1.01 7.22 -8.57
C PHE A 100 -2.41 6.59 -8.48
N ARG A 101 -2.47 5.26 -8.47
CA ARG A 101 -3.74 4.51 -8.51
C ARG A 101 -3.89 3.47 -7.41
N LEU A 102 -2.81 3.16 -6.68
CA LEU A 102 -2.83 2.16 -5.63
C LEU A 102 -1.87 2.52 -4.48
N LEU A 103 -2.37 2.56 -3.25
CA LEU A 103 -1.58 2.60 -2.02
C LEU A 103 -1.62 1.22 -1.36
N ILE A 104 -0.45 0.65 -1.08
CA ILE A 104 -0.27 -0.61 -0.37
C ILE A 104 0.39 -0.33 0.98
N VAL A 105 -0.13 -0.94 2.05
CA VAL A 105 0.51 -0.97 3.37
C VAL A 105 0.71 -2.42 3.80
N ASP A 106 1.94 -2.93 3.73
CA ASP A 106 2.31 -4.31 4.14
C ASP A 106 3.21 -4.28 5.38
N SER A 107 2.73 -4.56 6.58
CA SER A 107 1.34 -4.78 7.00
C SER A 107 0.84 -3.70 7.97
N ILE A 108 -0.41 -3.26 7.79
CA ILE A 108 -1.04 -2.17 8.54
C ILE A 108 -1.00 -2.36 10.07
N MET A 109 -0.98 -3.59 10.56
CA MET A 109 -1.06 -3.91 12.00
C MET A 109 0.27 -4.22 12.69
N ALA A 110 1.37 -4.42 11.96
CA ALA A 110 2.61 -4.90 12.56
C ALA A 110 3.16 -3.94 13.63
N LEU A 111 3.28 -2.65 13.30
CA LEU A 111 3.83 -1.64 14.20
C LEU A 111 2.84 -1.32 15.33
N PHE A 112 1.55 -1.24 15.02
CA PHE A 112 0.50 -1.04 16.03
C PHE A 112 0.44 -2.15 17.10
N ARG A 113 0.69 -3.41 16.74
CA ARG A 113 0.73 -4.50 17.75
C ARG A 113 1.93 -4.37 18.69
N THR A 114 3.02 -3.78 18.21
CA THR A 114 4.24 -3.59 18.98
C THR A 114 4.09 -2.38 19.91
N ASP A 115 3.54 -1.29 19.40
CA ASP A 115 3.46 -0.02 20.12
C ASP A 115 2.30 0.01 21.12
N PHE A 116 1.18 -0.67 20.84
CA PHE A 116 -0.05 -0.66 21.68
C PHE A 116 -0.34 -2.01 22.32
N SER A 117 0.54 -2.47 23.21
CA SER A 117 0.43 -3.79 23.87
C SER A 117 -0.56 -3.85 25.05
N GLY A 118 -1.16 -2.72 25.46
CA GLY A 118 -2.09 -2.62 26.59
C GLY A 118 -3.58 -2.77 26.21
N ARG A 119 -4.37 -3.49 27.03
CA ARG A 119 -5.84 -3.66 26.84
C ARG A 119 -6.65 -2.34 26.79
N GLY A 120 -6.08 -1.22 27.24
CA GLY A 120 -6.72 0.10 27.25
C GLY A 120 -6.60 0.88 25.94
N GLU A 121 -5.77 0.45 25.00
CA GLU A 121 -5.42 1.23 23.79
C GLU A 121 -6.04 0.65 22.49
N LEU A 122 -6.83 -0.43 22.64
CA LEU A 122 -7.47 -1.12 21.52
C LEU A 122 -8.49 -0.20 20.80
N SER A 123 -9.19 0.64 21.56
CA SER A 123 -10.15 1.62 21.03
C SER A 123 -9.43 2.73 20.25
N GLU A 124 -8.34 3.28 20.77
CA GLU A 124 -7.55 4.31 20.08
C GLU A 124 -6.95 3.77 18.77
N ARG A 125 -6.48 2.52 18.76
CA ARG A 125 -6.01 1.85 17.54
C ARG A 125 -7.11 1.75 16.49
N GLN A 126 -8.30 1.27 16.86
CA GLN A 126 -9.44 1.15 15.94
C GLN A 126 -9.89 2.53 15.45
N GLN A 127 -9.84 3.54 16.30
CA GLN A 127 -10.23 4.90 15.97
C GLN A 127 -9.24 5.56 14.99
N LYS A 128 -7.91 5.39 15.19
CA LYS A 128 -6.87 5.88 14.27
C LYS A 128 -6.93 5.20 12.90
N LEU A 129 -7.08 3.87 12.87
CA LEU A 129 -7.23 3.13 11.61
C LEU A 129 -8.50 3.52 10.86
N ALA A 130 -9.61 3.71 11.58
CA ALA A 130 -10.84 4.21 10.99
C ALA A 130 -10.70 5.67 10.51
N GLN A 131 -9.89 6.49 11.18
CA GLN A 131 -9.63 7.86 10.79
C GLN A 131 -8.78 7.93 9.51
N VAL A 132 -7.75 7.10 9.39
CA VAL A 132 -6.99 6.94 8.13
C VAL A 132 -7.92 6.47 7.03
N SER A 133 -8.66 5.40 7.26
CA SER A 133 -9.57 4.83 6.27
C SER A 133 -10.59 5.87 5.79
N ARG A 134 -11.13 6.70 6.69
CA ARG A 134 -12.04 7.81 6.34
C ARG A 134 -11.33 8.95 5.61
N LYS A 135 -10.22 9.48 6.15
CA LYS A 135 -9.47 10.58 5.50
C LYS A 135 -9.04 10.19 4.08
N THR A 136 -8.53 8.96 3.92
CA THR A 136 -8.19 8.41 2.60
C THR A 136 -9.44 8.19 1.76
N CYS A 137 -10.60 7.81 2.29
CA CYS A 137 -11.81 7.74 1.45
C CYS A 137 -12.30 9.13 1.01
N ASP A 138 -12.31 10.10 1.94
CA ASP A 138 -12.88 11.43 1.76
C ASP A 138 -12.02 12.28 0.81
N GLN A 139 -10.69 12.30 0.97
CA GLN A 139 -9.78 12.99 0.05
C GLN A 139 -9.83 12.44 -1.37
N TRP A 140 -10.24 11.18 -1.51
CA TRP A 140 -10.37 10.51 -2.80
C TRP A 140 -11.77 10.66 -3.41
N HIS A 141 -12.73 11.21 -2.66
CA HIS A 141 -14.06 11.62 -3.14
C HIS A 141 -14.12 13.08 -3.59
N GLU A 142 -13.21 13.94 -3.14
CA GLU A 142 -13.17 15.36 -3.50
C GLU A 142 -12.57 15.65 -4.90
N TYR A 143 -12.09 14.62 -5.62
CA TYR A 143 -11.50 14.72 -6.96
C TYR A 143 -11.92 13.55 -7.86
#